data_AF-A0A927TWM8-F1
#
_entry.id   AF-A0A927TWM8-F1
#
_cell.length_a   1.000
_cell.length_b   1.000
_cell.length_c   1.000
_cell.angle_alpha   90.00
_cell.angle_beta   90.00
_cell.angle_gamma   90.00
#
_symmetry.space_group_name_H-M   'P 1'
#
loop_
_entity.id
_entity.type
_entity.pdbx_description
1 polymer ?
#
loop_
_entity_poly.entity_id
_entity_poly.type
_entity_poly.pdbx_seq_one_letter_code
_entity_poly.pdbx_strand_id
1 'polypeptide(L)'
;MKTILCYGDSNTYGYIPRRGMRYPRDVRWPGRLQNLLGEEYTIIEEGCSGRTTVYDDPLEGWKNGLDYLKPCIHSHKPIDIVILALGSNDLKETFHATPAEIAKGAETLVDVIQTFTMEKQEYVPKIILVAPTEIGEGIADSFFYGAFMENAIIRSKELPKYYREVAEKKGCIFFNAAKYVKASEADSLHFTPEGHEIMAKELYRVICEMEKRE
;
A
#
# COMPACT_ATOMS: atom_id res chain seq x y z
N MET A 1 -0.83 -9.19 22.31
CA MET A 1 0.04 -8.84 21.17
C MET A 1 -0.84 -8.81 19.94
N LYS A 2 -0.94 -7.65 19.27
CA LYS A 2 -1.77 -7.45 18.08
C LYS A 2 -0.94 -7.62 16.80
N THR A 3 -1.44 -8.35 15.82
CA THR A 3 -0.75 -8.57 14.54
C THR A 3 -1.22 -7.57 13.50
N ILE A 4 -0.26 -6.87 12.88
CA ILE A 4 -0.51 -5.93 11.78
C ILE A 4 0.14 -6.47 10.50
N LEU A 5 -0.67 -6.72 9.48
CA LEU A 5 -0.22 -7.07 8.14
C LEU A 5 -0.06 -5.81 7.28
N CYS A 6 1.16 -5.52 6.83
CA CYS A 6 1.44 -4.47 5.86
C CYS A 6 1.48 -5.07 4.44
N TYR A 7 0.35 -5.04 3.74
CA TYR A 7 0.22 -5.59 2.38
C TYR A 7 0.39 -4.49 1.33
N GLY A 8 1.49 -4.51 0.57
CA GLY A 8 1.73 -3.46 -0.41
C GLY A 8 2.78 -3.76 -1.47
N ASP A 9 3.23 -2.70 -2.14
CA ASP A 9 4.14 -2.76 -3.28
C ASP A 9 5.62 -2.49 -2.91
N SER A 10 6.38 -1.86 -3.82
CA SER A 10 7.78 -1.47 -3.64
C SER A 10 7.99 -0.47 -2.51
N ASN A 11 7.03 0.41 -2.24
CA ASN A 11 7.11 1.37 -1.14
C ASN A 11 6.87 0.70 0.22
N THR A 12 6.16 -0.44 0.26
CA THR A 12 6.11 -1.31 1.45
C THR A 12 7.34 -2.19 1.57
N TYR A 13 7.85 -2.70 0.45
CA TYR A 13 9.10 -3.45 0.40
C TYR A 13 10.31 -2.63 0.85
N GLY A 14 10.28 -1.31 0.62
CA GLY A 14 11.38 -0.38 0.90
C GLY A 14 12.39 -0.33 -0.24
N TYR A 15 11.92 -0.12 -1.47
CA TYR A 15 12.78 0.05 -2.64
C TYR A 15 13.63 1.32 -2.54
N ILE A 16 14.95 1.19 -2.79
CA ILE A 16 15.87 2.34 -2.82
C ILE A 16 15.79 2.99 -4.21
N PRO A 17 15.36 4.27 -4.30
CA PRO A 17 15.22 4.98 -5.57
C PRO A 17 16.49 4.89 -6.42
N ARG A 18 16.32 4.68 -7.74
CA ARG A 18 17.37 4.39 -8.75
C ARG A 18 18.22 3.14 -8.55
N ARG A 19 18.45 2.69 -7.32
CA ARG A 19 19.41 1.61 -7.03
C ARG A 19 18.81 0.22 -7.19
N GLY A 20 17.50 0.06 -7.06
CA GLY A 20 16.86 -1.27 -7.21
C GLY A 20 16.95 -2.18 -6.00
N MET A 21 17.65 -1.76 -4.95
CA MET A 21 17.90 -2.57 -3.75
C MET A 21 16.86 -2.29 -2.67
N ARG A 22 16.97 -3.00 -1.53
CA ARG A 22 16.07 -2.85 -0.38
C ARG A 22 16.71 -2.01 0.71
N TYR A 23 15.97 -1.07 1.27
CA TYR A 23 16.35 -0.38 2.50
C TYR A 23 16.44 -1.36 3.69
N PRO A 24 17.37 -1.13 4.63
CA PRO A 24 17.41 -1.81 5.91
C PRO A 24 16.09 -1.69 6.69
N ARG A 25 15.80 -2.66 7.55
CA ARG A 25 14.52 -2.76 8.27
C ARG A 25 14.18 -1.51 9.08
N ASP A 26 15.16 -0.90 9.73
CA ASP A 26 15.05 0.32 10.54
C ASP A 26 14.83 1.59 9.70
N VAL A 27 14.97 1.51 8.37
CA VAL A 27 14.66 2.61 7.44
C VAL A 27 13.25 2.49 6.86
N ARG A 28 12.79 1.27 6.55
CA ARG A 28 11.49 1.03 5.91
C ARG A 28 10.33 1.41 6.83
N TRP A 29 9.24 1.92 6.26
CA TRP A 29 8.10 2.36 7.05
C TRP A 29 7.48 1.26 7.92
N PRO A 30 7.37 -0.02 7.51
CA PRO A 30 6.82 -1.06 8.39
C PRO A 30 7.73 -1.35 9.59
N GLY A 31 9.05 -1.40 9.38
CA GLY A 31 10.01 -1.62 10.46
C GLY A 31 10.11 -0.44 11.40
N ARG A 32 10.01 0.80 10.90
CA ARG A 32 9.87 1.99 11.75
C ARG A 32 8.55 1.98 12.52
N LEU A 33 7.46 1.56 11.90
CA LEU A 33 6.15 1.43 12.56
C LEU A 33 6.21 0.40 13.69
N GLN A 34 6.87 -0.74 13.49
CA GLN A 34 7.14 -1.71 14.56
C GLN A 34 7.85 -1.07 15.76
N ASN A 35 8.89 -0.27 15.52
CA ASN A 35 9.65 0.39 16.58
C ASN A 35 8.79 1.41 17.34
N LEU A 36 7.88 2.12 16.66
CA LEU A 36 6.97 3.09 17.28
C LEU A 36 5.88 2.40 18.12
N LEU A 37 5.37 1.27 17.66
CA LEU A 37 4.32 0.51 18.34
C LEU A 37 4.85 -0.35 19.50
N GLY A 38 6.14 -0.70 19.50
CA GLY A 38 6.76 -1.50 20.56
C GLY A 38 6.33 -2.97 20.55
N GLU A 39 6.45 -3.63 21.70
CA GLU A 39 6.26 -5.08 21.85
C GLU A 39 4.79 -5.52 21.91
N GLU A 40 3.86 -4.57 22.05
CA GLU A 40 2.42 -4.87 22.06
C GLU A 40 1.91 -5.28 20.66
N TYR A 41 2.67 -4.97 19.61
CA TYR A 41 2.33 -5.24 18.23
C TYR A 41 3.41 -6.06 17.53
N THR A 42 3.00 -6.85 16.53
CA THR A 42 3.88 -7.52 15.59
C THR A 42 3.54 -7.10 14.17
N ILE A 43 4.51 -6.55 13.45
CA ILE A 43 4.38 -6.14 12.05
C ILE A 43 4.86 -7.25 11.12
N ILE A 44 4.00 -7.61 10.17
CA ILE A 44 4.29 -8.54 9.08
C ILE A 44 4.47 -7.73 7.79
N GLU A 45 5.67 -7.75 7.21
CA GLU A 45 6.05 -6.96 6.04
C GLU A 45 5.80 -7.73 4.73
N GLU A 46 4.63 -7.58 4.12
CA GLU A 46 4.25 -8.20 2.86
C GLU A 46 4.30 -7.18 1.71
N GLY A 47 5.47 -6.59 1.50
CA GLY A 47 5.75 -5.68 0.39
C GLY A 47 6.38 -6.39 -0.81
N CYS A 48 5.77 -6.27 -1.99
CA CYS A 48 6.29 -6.85 -3.24
C CYS A 48 6.40 -5.80 -4.34
N SER A 49 7.62 -5.46 -4.76
CA SER A 49 7.85 -4.46 -5.81
C SER A 49 7.07 -4.81 -7.09
N GLY A 50 6.35 -3.85 -7.66
CA GLY A 50 5.53 -4.08 -8.86
C GLY A 50 4.14 -4.65 -8.61
N ARG A 51 3.79 -5.03 -7.37
CA ARG A 51 2.46 -5.58 -7.04
C ARG A 51 1.34 -4.61 -7.43
N THR A 52 0.36 -5.12 -8.15
CA THR A 52 -0.88 -4.40 -8.56
C THR A 52 -2.00 -4.71 -7.57
N THR A 53 -3.15 -4.05 -7.70
CA THR A 53 -4.35 -4.49 -6.97
C THR A 53 -4.85 -5.84 -7.48
N VAL A 54 -5.36 -5.90 -8.71
CA VAL A 54 -6.03 -7.08 -9.30
C VAL A 54 -5.57 -7.41 -10.71
N TYR A 55 -4.55 -6.71 -11.23
CA TYR A 55 -4.12 -6.83 -12.63
C TYR A 55 -2.93 -7.79 -12.78
N ASP A 56 -3.02 -8.67 -13.76
CA ASP A 56 -1.90 -9.51 -14.18
C ASP A 56 -0.93 -8.70 -15.02
N ASP A 57 0.29 -8.49 -14.51
CA ASP A 57 1.35 -7.86 -15.30
C ASP A 57 1.78 -8.84 -16.42
N PRO A 58 1.71 -8.45 -17.71
CA PRO A 58 1.98 -9.37 -18.81
C PRO A 58 3.44 -9.84 -18.85
N LEU A 59 4.35 -9.13 -18.18
CA LEU A 59 5.76 -9.50 -18.07
C LEU A 59 6.07 -10.19 -16.74
N GLU A 60 5.30 -9.86 -15.69
CA GLU A 60 5.50 -10.38 -14.33
C GLU A 60 4.18 -10.88 -13.72
N GLY A 61 3.57 -11.94 -14.28
CA GLY A 61 2.23 -12.41 -13.87
C GLY A 61 2.05 -12.76 -12.39
N TRP A 62 3.13 -12.92 -11.62
CA TRP A 62 3.10 -13.17 -10.18
C TRP A 62 2.91 -11.90 -9.32
N LYS A 63 2.72 -10.73 -9.95
CA LYS A 63 2.52 -9.43 -9.28
C LYS A 63 1.06 -9.12 -8.96
N ASN A 64 0.12 -10.00 -9.32
CA ASN A 64 -1.28 -9.78 -9.00
C ASN A 64 -1.50 -9.84 -7.47
N GLY A 65 -1.93 -8.72 -6.90
CA GLY A 65 -2.19 -8.62 -5.46
C GLY A 65 -3.30 -9.56 -4.98
N LEU A 66 -4.30 -9.85 -5.81
CA LEU A 66 -5.44 -10.70 -5.47
C LEU A 66 -5.03 -12.17 -5.34
N ASP A 67 -4.22 -12.67 -6.27
CA ASP A 67 -3.84 -14.07 -6.34
C ASP A 67 -3.04 -14.52 -5.11
N TYR A 68 -2.22 -13.64 -4.55
CA TYR A 68 -1.40 -13.93 -3.37
C TYR A 68 -2.10 -13.63 -2.03
N LEU A 69 -3.16 -12.81 -2.02
CA LEU A 69 -3.75 -12.28 -0.80
C LEU A 69 -4.29 -13.36 0.14
N LYS A 70 -5.01 -14.36 -0.38
CA LYS A 70 -5.55 -15.46 0.44
C LYS A 70 -4.44 -16.32 1.06
N PRO A 71 -3.45 -16.84 0.30
CA PRO A 71 -2.29 -17.51 0.89
C PRO A 71 -1.58 -16.68 1.98
N CYS A 72 -1.38 -15.39 1.73
CA CYS A 72 -0.77 -14.46 2.68
C CYS A 72 -1.57 -14.38 3.99
N ILE A 73 -2.86 -14.06 3.92
CA ILE A 73 -3.73 -13.98 5.11
C ILE A 73 -3.75 -15.32 5.86
N HIS A 74 -3.86 -16.44 5.14
CA HIS A 74 -3.95 -17.75 5.77
C HIS A 74 -2.68 -18.15 6.52
N SER A 75 -1.51 -17.69 6.04
CA SER A 75 -0.21 -17.99 6.65
C SER A 75 0.06 -17.17 7.91
N HIS A 76 -0.63 -16.04 8.07
CA HIS A 76 -0.32 -15.02 9.09
C HIS A 76 -1.45 -14.78 10.11
N LYS A 77 -2.63 -15.36 9.92
CA LYS A 77 -3.74 -15.25 10.88
C LYS A 77 -3.36 -15.85 12.27
N PRO A 78 -3.89 -15.32 13.39
CA PRO A 78 -4.85 -14.21 13.46
C PRO A 78 -4.20 -12.83 13.17
N ILE A 79 -4.87 -12.03 12.35
CA ILE A 79 -4.49 -10.65 12.00
C ILE A 79 -5.53 -9.69 12.59
N ASP A 80 -5.06 -8.65 13.27
CA ASP A 80 -5.92 -7.65 13.91
C ASP A 80 -6.07 -6.39 13.06
N ILE A 81 -5.03 -6.02 12.31
CA ILE A 81 -5.02 -4.84 11.43
C ILE A 81 -4.39 -5.22 10.08
N VAL A 82 -5.01 -4.80 8.99
CA VAL A 82 -4.42 -4.84 7.64
C VAL A 82 -4.21 -3.41 7.15
N ILE A 83 -2.98 -3.08 6.79
CA ILE A 83 -2.63 -1.86 6.07
C ILE A 83 -2.49 -2.25 4.60
N LEU A 84 -3.47 -1.87 3.78
CA LEU A 84 -3.51 -2.16 2.35
C LEU A 84 -3.01 -0.94 1.58
N ALA A 85 -1.79 -1.02 1.05
CA ALA A 85 -1.10 0.06 0.34
C ALA A 85 -0.68 -0.39 -1.07
N LEU A 86 -1.66 -0.38 -1.99
CA LEU A 86 -1.52 -0.74 -3.40
C LEU A 86 -2.23 0.28 -4.29
N GLY A 87 -2.01 0.20 -5.60
CA GLY A 87 -2.61 1.06 -6.61
C GLY A 87 -1.60 1.84 -7.45
N SER A 88 -0.36 1.99 -6.98
CA SER A 88 0.68 2.72 -7.72
C SER A 88 0.98 2.02 -9.05
N ASN A 89 1.22 0.71 -9.04
CA ASN A 89 1.59 -0.05 -10.25
C ASN A 89 0.44 -0.17 -11.25
N ASP A 90 -0.80 -0.06 -10.80
CA ASP A 90 -1.99 -0.07 -11.62
C ASP A 90 -2.06 1.19 -12.52
N LEU A 91 -1.29 2.24 -12.19
CA LEU A 91 -1.13 3.42 -13.04
C LEU A 91 -0.27 3.17 -14.28
N LYS A 92 0.46 2.04 -14.36
CA LYS A 92 1.23 1.69 -15.56
C LYS A 92 0.34 1.72 -16.80
N GLU A 93 0.90 2.19 -17.90
CA GLU A 93 0.17 2.39 -19.15
C GLU A 93 -0.40 1.08 -19.69
N THR A 94 0.32 -0.04 -19.49
CA THR A 94 -0.10 -1.38 -19.97
C THR A 94 -1.46 -1.85 -19.46
N PHE A 95 -1.94 -1.31 -18.33
CA PHE A 95 -3.22 -1.73 -17.74
C PHE A 95 -4.39 -0.87 -18.21
N HIS A 96 -4.12 0.32 -18.77
CA HIS A 96 -5.13 1.29 -19.20
C HIS A 96 -6.23 1.59 -18.15
N ALA A 97 -5.93 1.39 -16.87
CA ALA A 97 -6.90 1.47 -15.78
C ALA A 97 -7.18 2.92 -15.36
N THR A 98 -8.44 3.34 -15.33
CA THR A 98 -8.81 4.64 -14.76
C THR A 98 -8.62 4.64 -13.23
N PRO A 99 -8.44 5.81 -12.58
CA PRO A 99 -8.35 5.89 -11.12
C PRO A 99 -9.54 5.24 -10.38
N ALA A 100 -10.74 5.30 -10.97
CA ALA A 100 -11.93 4.63 -10.46
C ALA A 100 -11.82 3.10 -10.53
N GLU A 101 -11.28 2.55 -11.62
CA GLU A 101 -11.04 1.10 -11.77
C GLU A 101 -9.92 0.61 -10.83
N ILE A 102 -8.87 1.40 -10.65
CA ILE A 102 -7.81 1.10 -9.68
C ILE A 102 -8.38 1.03 -8.26
N ALA A 103 -9.24 1.98 -7.88
CA ALA A 103 -9.94 1.93 -6.60
C ALA A 103 -10.88 0.73 -6.50
N LYS A 104 -11.53 0.33 -7.61
CA LYS A 104 -12.35 -0.87 -7.64
C LYS A 104 -11.53 -2.14 -7.42
N GLY A 105 -10.31 -2.21 -7.95
CA GLY A 105 -9.38 -3.29 -7.65
C GLY A 105 -9.01 -3.35 -6.17
N ALA A 106 -8.73 -2.20 -5.55
CA ALA A 106 -8.52 -2.15 -4.09
C ALA A 106 -9.78 -2.55 -3.30
N GLU A 107 -10.98 -2.18 -3.75
CA GLU A 107 -12.25 -2.63 -3.17
C GLU A 107 -12.36 -4.16 -3.19
N THR A 108 -11.98 -4.81 -4.29
CA THR A 108 -11.95 -6.28 -4.40
C THR A 108 -11.02 -6.92 -3.38
N LEU A 109 -9.83 -6.33 -3.14
CA LEU A 109 -8.92 -6.82 -2.10
C LEU A 109 -9.50 -6.65 -0.70
N VAL A 110 -10.16 -5.52 -0.42
CA VAL A 110 -10.87 -5.29 0.84
C VAL A 110 -11.96 -6.35 1.06
N ASP A 111 -12.77 -6.62 0.03
CA ASP A 111 -13.81 -7.66 0.09
C ASP A 111 -13.23 -9.04 0.41
N VAL A 112 -12.09 -9.40 -0.20
CA VAL A 112 -11.41 -10.65 0.10
C VAL A 112 -10.85 -10.67 1.52
N ILE A 113 -10.24 -9.59 2.00
CA ILE A 113 -9.78 -9.49 3.39
C ILE A 113 -10.96 -9.74 4.33
N GLN A 114 -12.04 -8.97 4.21
CA GLN A 114 -13.19 -9.05 5.12
C GLN A 114 -13.84 -10.43 5.11
N THR A 115 -14.13 -10.98 3.94
CA THR A 115 -14.81 -12.27 3.81
C THR A 115 -13.93 -13.43 4.29
N PHE A 116 -12.66 -13.46 3.86
CA PHE A 116 -11.77 -14.57 4.17
C PHE A 116 -11.32 -14.57 5.62
N THR A 117 -11.06 -13.41 6.24
CA THR A 117 -10.76 -13.40 7.69
C THR A 117 -11.97 -13.74 8.53
N MET A 118 -13.17 -13.25 8.20
CA MET A 118 -14.39 -13.66 8.90
C MET A 118 -14.55 -15.19 8.87
N GLU A 119 -14.31 -15.82 7.72
CA GLU A 119 -14.37 -17.27 7.57
C GLU A 119 -13.24 -18.00 8.32
N LYS A 120 -12.00 -17.48 8.29
CA LYS A 120 -10.80 -18.24 8.71
C LYS A 120 -10.28 -17.91 10.11
N GLN A 121 -10.72 -16.81 10.72
CA GLN A 121 -10.34 -16.39 12.07
C GLN A 121 -11.51 -15.79 12.88
N GLU A 122 -12.77 -15.89 12.40
CA GLU A 122 -14.01 -15.50 13.11
C GLU A 122 -14.24 -13.99 13.34
N TYR A 123 -13.30 -13.13 12.95
CA TYR A 123 -13.47 -11.68 12.97
C TYR A 123 -12.76 -11.00 11.80
N VAL A 124 -13.24 -9.80 11.48
CA VAL A 124 -12.67 -8.94 10.44
C VAL A 124 -11.62 -8.03 11.08
N PRO A 125 -10.36 -8.00 10.58
CA PRO A 125 -9.37 -7.06 11.06
C PRO A 125 -9.81 -5.63 10.73
N LYS A 126 -9.30 -4.65 11.48
CA LYS A 126 -9.40 -3.25 11.05
C LYS A 126 -8.60 -3.09 9.77
N ILE A 127 -9.16 -2.40 8.78
CA ILE A 127 -8.48 -2.19 7.50
C ILE A 127 -8.17 -0.71 7.35
N ILE A 128 -6.89 -0.39 7.20
CA ILE A 128 -6.41 0.93 6.78
C ILE A 128 -6.17 0.86 5.28
N LEU A 129 -7.07 1.46 4.50
CA LEU A 129 -6.96 1.56 3.05
C LEU A 129 -6.13 2.81 2.71
N VAL A 130 -4.92 2.58 2.21
CA VAL A 130 -3.97 3.63 1.86
C VAL A 130 -4.10 3.97 0.39
N ALA A 131 -4.54 5.20 0.09
CA ALA A 131 -4.33 5.77 -1.25
C ALA A 131 -2.83 6.05 -1.45
N PRO A 132 -2.23 5.61 -2.56
CA PRO A 132 -0.82 5.83 -2.87
C PRO A 132 -0.41 7.31 -2.88
N THR A 133 0.91 7.55 -2.87
CA THR A 133 1.46 8.88 -3.15
C THR A 133 1.29 9.26 -4.62
N GLU A 134 1.38 10.56 -4.90
CA GLU A 134 1.41 11.05 -6.28
C GLU A 134 2.69 10.62 -7.00
N ILE A 135 2.56 10.35 -8.30
CA ILE A 135 3.70 10.16 -9.20
C ILE A 135 4.35 11.54 -9.40
N GLY A 136 5.68 11.59 -9.27
CA GLY A 136 6.43 12.84 -9.40
C GLY A 136 6.44 13.39 -10.83
N GLU A 137 6.53 14.71 -10.96
CA GLU A 137 6.54 15.43 -12.25
C GLU A 137 7.73 15.03 -13.15
N GLY A 138 8.82 14.50 -12.56
CA GLY A 138 10.01 14.04 -13.27
C GLY A 138 9.94 12.61 -13.80
N ILE A 139 8.75 12.00 -13.89
CA ILE A 139 8.62 10.59 -14.33
C ILE A 139 9.17 10.36 -15.74
N ALA A 140 9.08 11.37 -16.61
CA ALA A 140 9.56 11.32 -18.00
C ALA A 140 11.09 11.12 -18.09
N ASP A 141 11.83 11.57 -17.10
CA ASP A 141 13.29 11.43 -17.03
C ASP A 141 13.74 10.22 -16.19
N SER A 142 12.79 9.42 -15.70
CA SER A 142 13.07 8.28 -14.82
C SER A 142 13.30 6.98 -15.61
N PHE A 143 13.92 6.00 -14.95
CA PHE A 143 14.05 4.63 -15.49
C PHE A 143 12.69 3.93 -15.69
N PHE A 144 11.62 4.46 -15.11
CA PHE A 144 10.27 3.90 -15.16
C PHE A 144 9.41 4.53 -16.26
N TYR A 145 9.95 5.50 -17.00
CA TYR A 145 9.30 6.05 -18.18
C TYR A 145 9.04 4.95 -19.22
N GLY A 146 7.93 5.05 -19.94
CA GLY A 146 7.42 4.00 -20.82
C GLY A 146 6.48 3.02 -20.11
N ALA A 147 6.75 2.67 -18.85
CA ALA A 147 5.77 1.98 -18.01
C ALA A 147 4.81 2.98 -17.36
N PHE A 148 5.34 4.07 -16.82
CA PHE A 148 4.59 5.20 -16.29
C PHE A 148 4.80 6.41 -17.21
N MET A 149 3.73 6.83 -17.89
CA MET A 149 3.76 8.01 -18.75
C MET A 149 3.30 9.25 -17.96
N GLU A 150 3.35 10.42 -18.57
CA GLU A 150 3.01 11.71 -17.95
C GLU A 150 1.56 11.76 -17.45
N ASN A 151 0.66 11.01 -18.10
CA ASN A 151 -0.73 10.86 -17.66
C ASN A 151 -0.86 10.23 -16.25
N ALA A 152 0.12 9.44 -15.80
CA ALA A 152 0.14 8.82 -14.48
C ALA A 152 0.24 9.87 -13.36
N ILE A 153 0.88 11.02 -13.62
CA ILE A 153 0.93 12.16 -12.69
C ILE A 153 -0.48 12.63 -12.38
N ILE A 154 -1.28 12.90 -13.42
CA ILE A 154 -2.67 13.38 -13.27
C ILE A 154 -3.53 12.30 -12.62
N ARG A 155 -3.48 11.06 -13.12
CA ARG A 155 -4.28 9.94 -12.61
C ARG A 155 -3.99 9.63 -11.14
N SER A 156 -2.73 9.74 -10.70
CA SER A 156 -2.37 9.50 -9.30
C SER A 156 -2.98 10.51 -8.33
N LYS A 157 -3.13 11.78 -8.74
CA LYS A 157 -3.77 12.84 -7.96
C LYS A 157 -5.27 12.59 -7.75
N GLU A 158 -5.90 11.79 -8.60
CA GLU A 158 -7.32 11.45 -8.52
C GLU A 158 -7.61 10.25 -7.60
N LEU A 159 -6.63 9.35 -7.39
CA LEU A 159 -6.81 8.14 -6.58
C LEU A 159 -7.39 8.41 -5.17
N PRO A 160 -6.95 9.43 -4.41
CA PRO A 160 -7.45 9.65 -3.06
C PRO A 160 -8.96 9.89 -2.98
N LYS A 161 -9.59 10.45 -4.02
CA LYS A 161 -11.03 10.63 -4.07
C LYS A 161 -11.73 9.27 -4.08
N TYR A 162 -11.39 8.41 -5.02
CA TYR A 162 -12.04 7.11 -5.20
C TYR A 162 -11.71 6.13 -4.07
N TYR A 163 -10.49 6.16 -3.53
CA TYR A 163 -10.11 5.33 -2.38
C TYR A 163 -10.88 5.74 -1.12
N ARG A 164 -11.19 7.02 -0.95
CA ARG A 164 -12.06 7.49 0.15
C ARG A 164 -13.47 6.93 0.01
N GLU A 165 -14.06 7.03 -1.18
CA GLU A 165 -15.39 6.48 -1.47
C GLU A 165 -15.45 4.98 -1.17
N VAL A 166 -14.42 4.22 -1.57
CA VAL A 166 -14.29 2.79 -1.25
C VAL A 166 -14.18 2.56 0.25
N ALA A 167 -13.33 3.30 0.96
CA ALA A 167 -13.15 3.15 2.39
C ALA A 167 -14.45 3.42 3.16
N GLU A 168 -15.17 4.49 2.83
CA GLU A 168 -16.47 4.83 3.43
C GLU A 168 -17.49 3.72 3.16
N LYS A 169 -17.59 3.26 1.91
CA LYS A 169 -18.49 2.17 1.51
C LYS A 169 -18.21 0.86 2.26
N LYS A 170 -16.95 0.54 2.51
CA LYS A 170 -16.52 -0.74 3.12
C LYS A 170 -16.27 -0.66 4.62
N GLY A 171 -16.47 0.50 5.25
CA GLY A 171 -16.18 0.70 6.67
C GLY A 171 -14.69 0.58 7.00
N CYS A 172 -13.81 0.91 6.05
CA CYS A 172 -12.36 0.96 6.26
C CYS A 172 -11.93 2.34 6.75
N ILE A 173 -10.74 2.40 7.35
CA ILE A 173 -10.06 3.66 7.67
C ILE A 173 -9.37 4.15 6.42
N PHE A 174 -9.74 5.32 5.92
CA PHE A 174 -9.09 5.95 4.78
C PHE A 174 -7.81 6.67 5.21
N PHE A 175 -6.70 6.40 4.51
CA PHE A 175 -5.45 7.12 4.66
C PHE A 175 -4.94 7.63 3.31
N ASN A 176 -4.68 8.93 3.18
CA ASN A 176 -4.09 9.50 1.97
C ASN A 176 -2.59 9.73 2.16
N ALA A 177 -1.75 8.87 1.58
CA ALA A 177 -0.30 9.00 1.71
C ALA A 177 0.24 10.28 1.07
N ALA A 178 -0.35 10.74 -0.04
CA ALA A 178 0.08 11.94 -0.76
C ALA A 178 -0.02 13.23 0.08
N LYS A 179 -0.82 13.26 1.16
CA LYS A 179 -0.86 14.40 2.08
C LYS A 179 0.42 14.60 2.89
N TYR A 180 1.22 13.54 3.04
CA TYR A 180 2.33 13.51 3.98
C TYR A 180 3.65 13.16 3.31
N VAL A 181 3.62 12.27 2.31
CA VAL A 181 4.80 11.73 1.64
C VAL A 181 4.77 12.09 0.17
N LYS A 182 5.91 12.54 -0.34
CA LYS A 182 6.15 12.76 -1.78
C LYS A 182 7.07 11.68 -2.31
N ALA A 183 6.92 11.33 -3.58
CA ALA A 183 7.88 10.50 -4.28
C ALA A 183 9.25 11.19 -4.35
N SER A 184 10.31 10.39 -4.37
CA SER A 184 11.69 10.87 -4.51
C SER A 184 11.88 11.52 -5.88
N GLU A 185 12.56 12.65 -5.92
CA GLU A 185 12.98 13.29 -7.19
C GLU A 185 13.94 12.40 -8.00
N ALA A 186 14.56 11.40 -7.38
CA ALA A 186 15.48 10.51 -8.05
C ALA A 186 14.80 9.61 -9.10
N ASP A 187 13.55 9.21 -8.87
CA ASP A 187 12.81 8.31 -9.77
C ASP A 187 11.31 8.57 -9.89
N SER A 188 10.79 9.59 -9.20
CA SER A 188 9.38 10.02 -9.22
C SER A 188 8.37 8.97 -8.76
N LEU A 189 8.81 7.88 -8.11
CA LEU A 189 7.93 6.79 -7.65
C LEU A 189 8.14 6.39 -6.19
N HIS A 190 9.40 6.26 -5.78
CA HIS A 190 9.73 5.58 -4.52
C HIS A 190 10.03 6.57 -3.39
N PHE A 191 9.84 6.12 -2.15
CA PHE A 191 10.08 6.96 -0.98
C PHE A 191 11.58 7.18 -0.72
N THR A 192 11.91 8.36 -0.20
CA THR A 192 13.18 8.60 0.48
C THR A 192 13.16 8.00 1.88
N PRO A 193 14.31 7.88 2.58
CA PRO A 193 14.33 7.48 3.99
C PRO A 193 13.42 8.33 4.89
N GLU A 194 13.34 9.64 4.63
CA GLU A 194 12.48 10.59 5.32
C GLU A 194 11.00 10.33 5.00
N GLY A 195 10.67 10.01 3.74
CA GLY A 195 9.33 9.60 3.34
C GLY A 195 8.85 8.36 4.09
N HIS A 196 9.73 7.35 4.26
CA HIS A 196 9.42 6.18 5.08
C HIS A 196 9.23 6.52 6.57
N GLU A 197 10.01 7.45 7.12
CA GLU A 197 9.83 7.91 8.49
C GLU A 197 8.48 8.61 8.71
N ILE A 198 8.11 9.52 7.80
CA ILE A 198 6.83 10.22 7.86
C ILE A 198 5.67 9.23 7.74
N MET A 199 5.73 8.33 6.76
CA MET A 199 4.70 7.29 6.58
C MET A 199 4.47 6.48 7.87
N ALA A 200 5.55 6.05 8.52
CA ALA A 200 5.45 5.30 9.77
C ALA A 200 4.83 6.11 10.92
N LYS A 201 5.22 7.38 11.07
CA LYS A 201 4.69 8.27 12.13
C LYS A 201 3.20 8.55 11.94
N GLU A 202 2.75 8.80 10.71
CA GLU A 202 1.34 9.09 10.45
C GLU A 202 0.46 7.83 10.60
N LEU A 203 0.92 6.67 10.14
CA LEU A 203 0.22 5.40 10.40
C LEU A 203 0.17 5.06 11.89
N TYR A 204 1.25 5.30 12.63
CA TYR A 204 1.26 5.14 14.09
C TYR A 204 0.19 6.01 14.77
N ARG A 205 0.05 7.28 14.36
CA ARG A 205 -1.01 8.17 14.88
C ARG A 205 -2.40 7.62 14.60
N VAL A 206 -2.65 7.16 13.37
CA VAL A 206 -3.94 6.56 12.98
C VAL A 206 -4.27 5.35 13.84
N ILE A 207 -3.30 4.46 14.06
CA ILE A 207 -3.48 3.27 14.91
C ILE A 207 -3.77 3.70 16.35
N CYS A 208 -3.01 4.63 16.91
CA CYS A 208 -3.25 5.13 18.28
C CYS A 208 -4.63 5.79 18.44
N GLU A 209 -5.10 6.53 17.44
CA GLU A 209 -6.42 7.16 17.46
C GLU A 209 -7.56 6.14 17.36
N MET A 210 -7.35 5.06 16.61
CA MET A 210 -8.29 3.96 16.49
C MET A 210 -8.46 3.24 17.82
N GLU A 211 -7.36 2.92 18.50
CA GLU A 211 -7.36 2.20 19.78
C GLU A 211 -8.04 2.98 20.92
N LYS A 212 -7.98 4.31 20.91
CA LYS A 212 -8.66 5.16 21.90
C LYS A 212 -10.19 5.17 21.80
N ARG A 213 -10.74 4.67 20.68
CA ARG A 213 -12.18 4.65 20.40
C ARG A 213 -12.82 3.30 20.73
N GLU A 214 -12.03 2.31 21.16
CA GLU A 214 -12.47 1.01 21.66
C GLU A 214 -12.62 1.03 23.19
#